data_AF-A0AAD9PD23-F1
#
_entry.id   AF-A0AAD9PD23-F1
#
_cell.length_a   1.000
_cell.length_b   1.000
_cell.length_c   1.000
_cell.angle_alpha   90.00
_cell.angle_beta   90.00
_cell.angle_gamma   90.00
#
_symmetry.space_group_name_H-M   'P 1'
#
loop_
_entity.id
_entity.type
_entity.pdbx_description
1 polymer ?
#
loop_
_entity_poly.entity_id
_entity_poly.type
_entity_poly.pdbx_seq_one_letter_code
_entity_poly.pdbx_strand_id
1 'polypeptide(L)'
;MAYHGHRVRLYDNNVKSLNSAYMRIEEDKKYLHEQGLLLHKNFVGQILCLSRLEEAVRDVDLVIEAVIDDLQIKQELFERVSRSCSPNTVITSNTLRIDMSAAVERTENKARTVGLRFLYPVYCIPEVEITPNKYTSSETIEKVRMVLEQMGKTLFFRSGGQPLILNEEQREARVQARIEQVKSSCGLGNFFENTVPTLAHNGNVTPTSDNELVSFAEHEHDCAICMDRHRDCLLCPCHHMVTCSECAKSLLNRNDACPICRNDITEIIGCITRDILHLSQ
;
A
#
# COMPACT_ATOMS: atom_id res chain seq x y z
N MET A 1 -1.72 7.21 -0.31
CA MET A 1 -2.00 6.12 -1.27
C MET A 1 -3.47 6.07 -1.68
N ALA A 2 -4.39 5.48 -0.89
CA ALA A 2 -5.79 5.28 -1.32
C ALA A 2 -6.54 6.59 -1.65
N TYR A 3 -6.27 7.68 -0.92
CA TYR A 3 -6.81 9.00 -1.26
C TYR A 3 -6.52 9.42 -2.71
N HIS A 4 -5.33 9.09 -3.23
CA HIS A 4 -4.88 9.41 -4.59
C HIS A 4 -5.25 8.32 -5.62
N GLY A 5 -6.22 7.45 -5.32
CA GLY A 5 -6.73 6.46 -6.30
C GLY A 5 -5.97 5.14 -6.35
N HIS A 6 -4.91 4.96 -5.57
CA HIS A 6 -4.15 3.70 -5.57
C HIS A 6 -4.91 2.57 -4.85
N ARG A 7 -4.78 1.35 -5.37
CA ARG A 7 -5.21 0.12 -4.66
C ARG A 7 -4.17 -0.21 -3.61
N VAL A 8 -4.60 -0.26 -2.35
CA VAL A 8 -3.72 -0.50 -1.19
C VAL A 8 -4.08 -1.83 -0.57
N ARG A 9 -3.09 -2.69 -0.39
CA ARG A 9 -3.20 -3.90 0.43
C ARG A 9 -2.54 -3.63 1.77
N LEU A 10 -3.29 -3.78 2.85
CA LEU A 10 -2.82 -3.61 4.21
C LEU A 10 -2.68 -4.97 4.88
N TYR A 11 -1.52 -5.20 5.49
CA TYR A 11 -1.23 -6.40 6.26
C TYR A 11 -0.65 -6.01 7.61
N ASP A 12 -1.04 -6.75 8.65
CA ASP A 12 -0.46 -6.72 9.98
C ASP A 12 -0.55 -8.14 10.56
N ASN A 13 0.47 -8.60 11.28
CA ASN A 13 0.42 -9.91 11.94
C ASN A 13 -0.50 -9.89 13.18
N ASN A 14 -0.82 -8.70 13.69
CA ASN A 14 -1.76 -8.49 14.77
C ASN A 14 -3.14 -8.17 14.19
N VAL A 15 -4.03 -9.16 14.26
CA VAL A 15 -5.41 -9.06 13.79
C VAL A 15 -6.16 -7.88 14.43
N LYS A 16 -5.88 -7.54 15.71
CA LYS A 16 -6.52 -6.38 16.36
C LYS A 16 -6.05 -5.05 15.76
N SER A 17 -4.76 -4.95 15.43
CA SER A 17 -4.20 -3.79 14.72
C SER A 17 -4.82 -3.66 13.32
N LEU A 18 -4.93 -4.77 12.59
CA LEU A 18 -5.54 -4.80 11.26
C LEU A 18 -7.03 -4.40 11.30
N ASN A 19 -7.80 -4.95 12.25
CA ASN A 19 -9.23 -4.63 12.44
C ASN A 19 -9.45 -3.15 12.78
N SER A 20 -8.57 -2.57 13.61
CA SER A 20 -8.67 -1.16 14.00
C SER A 20 -8.16 -0.20 12.93
N ALA A 21 -7.47 -0.68 11.88
CA ALA A 21 -6.97 0.18 10.82
C ALA A 21 -8.12 0.89 10.09
N TYR A 22 -9.23 0.20 9.85
CA TYR A 22 -10.39 0.80 9.19
C TYR A 22 -11.00 1.93 10.03
N MET A 23 -11.16 1.72 11.35
CA MET A 23 -11.66 2.76 12.25
C MET A 23 -10.77 4.01 12.25
N ARG A 24 -9.44 3.81 12.30
CA ARG A 24 -8.46 4.91 12.21
C ARG A 24 -8.54 5.65 10.87
N ILE A 25 -8.71 4.91 9.77
CA ILE A 25 -8.89 5.50 8.44
C ILE A 25 -10.16 6.36 8.38
N GLU A 26 -11.26 5.93 8.99
CA GLU A 26 -12.50 6.73 9.05
C GLU A 26 -12.35 7.99 9.92
N GLU A 27 -11.65 7.89 11.04
CA GLU A 27 -11.30 9.06 11.88
C GLU A 27 -10.41 10.04 11.12
N ASP A 28 -9.38 9.54 10.43
CA ASP A 28 -8.50 10.34 9.57
C ASP A 28 -9.30 11.04 8.46
N LYS A 29 -10.23 10.34 7.80
CA LYS A 29 -11.10 10.93 6.78
C LYS A 29 -11.92 12.08 7.34
N LYS A 30 -12.55 11.89 8.50
CA LYS A 30 -13.35 12.92 9.16
C LYS A 30 -12.49 14.15 9.48
N TYR A 31 -11.33 13.94 10.09
CA TYR A 31 -10.39 15.02 10.39
C TYR A 31 -9.95 15.77 9.13
N LEU A 32 -9.53 15.06 8.08
CA LEU A 32 -9.07 15.69 6.83
C LEU A 32 -10.20 16.45 6.13
N HIS A 33 -11.44 15.98 6.22
CA HIS A 33 -12.60 16.69 5.68
C HIS A 33 -12.87 17.99 6.45
N GLU A 34 -12.84 17.94 7.79
CA GLU A 34 -13.00 19.12 8.66
C GLU A 34 -11.91 20.18 8.41
N GLN A 35 -10.68 19.75 8.12
CA GLN A 35 -9.57 20.65 7.76
C GLN A 35 -9.62 21.16 6.30
N GLY A 36 -10.54 20.66 5.48
CA GLY A 36 -10.62 20.99 4.05
C GLY A 36 -9.48 20.40 3.21
N LEU A 37 -8.76 19.40 3.72
CA LEU A 37 -7.68 18.68 3.04
C LEU A 37 -8.21 17.51 2.19
N LEU A 38 -9.41 17.03 2.50
CA LEU A 38 -10.13 15.99 1.75
C LEU A 38 -11.24 16.62 0.90
N LEU A 39 -10.98 16.79 -0.40
CA LEU A 39 -11.94 17.41 -1.33
C LEU A 39 -13.17 16.52 -1.60
N HIS A 40 -12.97 15.20 -1.59
CA HIS A 40 -14.02 14.21 -1.78
C HIS A 40 -14.33 13.50 -0.46
N LYS A 41 -15.61 13.19 -0.21
CA LYS A 41 -16.02 12.50 1.04
C LYS A 41 -15.40 11.11 1.22
N ASN A 42 -15.02 10.46 0.12
CA ASN A 42 -14.46 9.11 0.11
C ASN A 42 -13.06 9.11 -0.52
N PHE A 43 -12.24 8.13 -0.14
CA PHE A 43 -11.02 7.83 -0.89
C PHE A 43 -11.40 7.30 -2.28
N VAL A 44 -10.64 7.71 -3.29
CA VAL A 44 -10.84 7.27 -4.68
C VAL A 44 -10.34 5.83 -4.88
N GLY A 45 -9.31 5.43 -4.13
CA GLY A 45 -8.72 4.10 -4.17
C GLY A 45 -9.34 3.12 -3.18
N GLN A 46 -8.99 1.84 -3.35
CA GLN A 46 -9.48 0.75 -2.51
C GLN A 46 -8.45 0.37 -1.44
N ILE A 47 -8.92 0.00 -0.25
CA ILE A 47 -8.10 -0.56 0.83
C ILE A 47 -8.57 -1.99 1.08
N LEU A 48 -7.65 -2.93 0.95
CA LEU A 48 -7.86 -4.36 1.13
C LEU A 48 -7.07 -4.83 2.34
N CYS A 49 -7.74 -5.24 3.41
CA CYS A 49 -7.07 -5.83 4.57
C CYS A 49 -6.89 -7.34 4.34
N LEU A 50 -5.64 -7.79 4.37
CA LEU A 50 -5.26 -9.18 4.13
C LEU A 50 -4.57 -9.76 5.36
N SER A 51 -4.89 -11.01 5.67
CA SER A 51 -4.37 -11.71 6.87
C SER A 51 -3.07 -12.46 6.63
N ARG A 52 -2.64 -12.59 5.37
CA ARG A 52 -1.40 -13.27 4.96
C ARG A 52 -0.48 -12.31 4.22
N LEU A 53 0.79 -12.28 4.62
CA LEU A 53 1.79 -11.38 4.06
C LEU A 53 2.00 -11.66 2.58
N GLU A 54 2.13 -12.93 2.23
CA GLU A 54 2.46 -13.40 0.88
C GLU A 54 1.39 -12.98 -0.13
N GLU A 55 0.11 -13.03 0.27
CA GLU A 55 -1.01 -12.52 -0.53
C GLU A 55 -1.00 -10.98 -0.62
N ALA A 56 -0.59 -10.30 0.45
CA ALA A 56 -0.56 -8.84 0.51
C ALA A 56 0.51 -8.23 -0.40
N VAL A 57 1.62 -8.92 -0.63
CA VAL A 57 2.75 -8.42 -1.44
C VAL A 57 2.83 -9.02 -2.85
N ARG A 58 1.97 -9.98 -3.18
CA ARG A 58 1.89 -10.56 -4.54
C ARG A 58 1.40 -9.54 -5.55
N ASP A 59 2.06 -9.43 -6.70
CA ASP A 59 1.66 -8.54 -7.81
C ASP A 59 1.42 -7.08 -7.39
N VAL A 60 2.22 -6.58 -6.44
CA VAL A 60 2.21 -5.16 -6.05
C VAL A 60 3.38 -4.44 -6.66
N ASP A 61 3.18 -3.18 -7.02
CA ASP A 61 4.25 -2.37 -7.61
C ASP A 61 5.20 -1.80 -6.54
N LEU A 62 4.67 -1.47 -5.36
CA LEU A 62 5.38 -0.82 -4.25
C LEU A 62 4.95 -1.43 -2.91
N VAL A 63 5.94 -1.84 -2.10
CA VAL A 63 5.77 -2.22 -0.69
C VAL A 63 6.31 -1.09 0.20
N ILE A 64 5.53 -0.71 1.22
CA ILE A 64 5.96 0.21 2.29
C ILE A 64 5.92 -0.55 3.61
N GLU A 65 7.11 -0.87 4.11
CA GLU A 65 7.30 -1.52 5.40
C GLU A 65 7.27 -0.48 6.52
N ALA A 66 6.38 -0.68 7.50
CA ALA A 66 6.20 0.21 8.65
C ALA A 66 5.98 -0.58 9.95
N VAL A 67 6.72 -1.68 10.12
CA VAL A 67 6.78 -2.44 11.37
C VAL A 67 7.70 -1.76 12.39
N ILE A 68 7.72 -2.31 13.60
CA ILE A 68 8.56 -1.89 14.72
C ILE A 68 10.02 -1.75 14.24
N ASP A 69 10.73 -0.72 14.72
CA ASP A 69 12.09 -0.40 14.29
C ASP A 69 13.12 -1.35 14.96
N ASP A 70 13.02 -2.64 14.64
CA ASP A 70 13.94 -3.72 15.05
C ASP A 70 14.62 -4.36 13.82
N LEU A 71 15.95 -4.52 13.89
CA LEU A 71 16.74 -4.99 12.76
C LEU A 71 16.44 -6.43 12.37
N GLN A 72 16.27 -7.33 13.35
CA GLN A 72 16.03 -8.75 13.07
C GLN A 72 14.66 -8.95 12.44
N ILE A 73 13.64 -8.30 13.01
CA ILE A 73 12.27 -8.35 12.47
C ILE A 73 12.25 -7.82 11.02
N LYS A 74 12.93 -6.71 10.74
CA LYS A 74 13.00 -6.16 9.39
C LYS A 74 13.74 -7.08 8.42
N GLN A 75 14.88 -7.65 8.81
CA GLN A 75 15.62 -8.59 7.95
C GLN A 75 14.78 -9.81 7.58
N GLU A 76 14.08 -10.41 8.55
CA GLU A 76 13.18 -11.54 8.31
C GLU A 76 12.00 -11.15 7.42
N LEU A 77 11.41 -9.97 7.65
CA LEU A 77 10.32 -9.47 6.85
C LEU A 77 10.76 -9.19 5.41
N PHE A 78 11.89 -8.51 5.19
CA PHE A 78 12.37 -8.21 3.85
C PHE A 78 12.74 -9.46 3.06
N GLU A 79 13.34 -10.46 3.71
CA GLU A 79 13.59 -11.77 3.09
C GLU A 79 12.27 -12.38 2.57
N ARG A 80 11.26 -12.49 3.44
CA ARG A 80 9.93 -13.04 3.08
C ARG A 80 9.23 -12.23 1.99
N VAL A 81 9.21 -10.90 2.11
CA VAL A 81 8.60 -10.01 1.12
C VAL A 81 9.28 -10.19 -0.23
N SER A 82 10.62 -10.20 -0.27
CA SER A 82 11.37 -10.26 -1.53
C SER A 82 11.15 -11.55 -2.32
N ARG A 83 10.88 -12.67 -1.63
CA ARG A 83 10.53 -13.95 -2.25
C ARG A 83 9.08 -14.04 -2.73
N SER A 84 8.20 -13.22 -2.16
CA SER A 84 6.75 -13.33 -2.38
C SER A 84 6.20 -12.28 -3.34
N CYS A 85 6.92 -11.17 -3.55
CA CYS A 85 6.55 -10.13 -4.50
C CYS A 85 7.21 -10.32 -5.87
N SER A 86 6.68 -9.65 -6.89
CA SER A 86 7.26 -9.63 -8.23
C SER A 86 8.70 -9.12 -8.19
N PRO A 87 9.63 -9.60 -9.04
CA PRO A 87 11.00 -9.09 -9.09
C PRO A 87 11.08 -7.58 -9.40
N ASN A 88 10.03 -7.02 -10.02
CA ASN A 88 9.92 -5.59 -10.35
C ASN A 88 9.37 -4.73 -9.21
N THR A 89 8.86 -5.33 -8.13
CA THR A 89 8.32 -4.61 -6.97
C THR A 89 9.42 -3.81 -6.28
N VAL A 90 9.16 -2.52 -6.04
CA VAL A 90 10.01 -1.69 -5.18
C VAL A 90 9.64 -1.95 -3.73
N ILE A 91 10.65 -2.20 -2.89
CA ILE A 91 10.46 -2.51 -1.46
C ILE A 91 11.04 -1.38 -0.63
N THR A 92 10.21 -0.73 0.19
CA THR A 92 10.64 0.44 0.95
C THR A 92 10.45 0.27 2.45
N SER A 93 11.19 1.03 3.24
CA SER A 93 11.13 1.01 4.70
C SER A 93 10.90 2.41 5.28
N ASN A 94 9.92 2.56 6.15
CA ASN A 94 9.71 3.75 6.99
C ASN A 94 10.58 3.71 8.26
N THR A 95 11.80 3.16 8.17
CA THR A 95 12.74 3.10 9.30
C THR A 95 13.24 4.48 9.69
N LEU A 96 13.44 4.68 10.99
CA LEU A 96 13.98 5.92 11.53
C LEU A 96 15.49 5.83 11.74
N ARG A 97 15.94 4.79 12.46
CA ARG A 97 17.32 4.70 12.96
C ARG A 97 18.11 3.53 12.39
N ILE A 98 17.47 2.54 11.79
CA ILE A 98 18.16 1.36 11.28
C ILE A 98 18.91 1.71 10.00
N ASP A 99 20.15 1.22 9.90
CA ASP A 99 20.92 1.30 8.66
C ASP A 99 20.21 0.50 7.56
N MET A 100 19.84 1.19 6.48
CA MET A 100 19.06 0.57 5.42
C MET A 100 19.82 -0.56 4.70
N SER A 101 21.15 -0.52 4.66
CA SER A 101 21.95 -1.60 4.08
C SER A 101 21.91 -2.85 4.94
N ALA A 102 21.98 -2.69 6.27
CA ALA A 102 21.83 -3.77 7.23
C ALA A 102 20.41 -4.37 7.21
N ALA A 103 19.38 -3.53 7.11
CA ALA A 103 17.99 -3.98 7.09
C ALA A 103 17.69 -4.93 5.92
N VAL A 104 18.28 -4.67 4.75
CA VAL A 104 18.01 -5.43 3.51
C VAL A 104 19.03 -6.53 3.23
N GLU A 105 19.90 -6.87 4.18
CA GLU A 105 21.01 -7.80 3.94
C GLU A 105 20.53 -9.20 3.52
N ARG A 106 19.35 -9.64 3.98
CA ARG A 106 18.74 -10.92 3.61
C ARG A 106 17.82 -10.86 2.39
N THR A 107 17.61 -9.68 1.82
CA THR A 107 16.68 -9.46 0.70
C THR A 107 17.26 -9.96 -0.62
N GLU A 108 16.41 -10.57 -1.45
CA GLU A 108 16.71 -10.86 -2.86
C GLU A 108 16.51 -9.62 -3.74
N ASN A 109 17.40 -9.44 -4.72
CA ASN A 109 17.41 -8.27 -5.62
C ASN A 109 17.45 -6.92 -4.87
N LYS A 110 18.41 -6.76 -3.95
CA LYS A 110 18.56 -5.59 -3.06
C LYS A 110 18.53 -4.23 -3.79
N ALA A 111 18.86 -4.18 -5.08
CA ALA A 111 18.82 -2.98 -5.89
C ALA A 111 17.43 -2.29 -5.94
N ARG A 112 16.34 -3.04 -5.72
CA ARG A 112 14.95 -2.54 -5.66
C ARG A 112 14.50 -2.08 -4.27
N THR A 113 15.44 -1.96 -3.33
CA THR A 113 15.14 -1.56 -1.95
C THR A 113 15.60 -0.14 -1.64
N VAL A 114 14.82 0.61 -0.85
CA VAL A 114 15.19 1.97 -0.42
C VAL A 114 14.46 2.41 0.85
N GLY A 115 15.11 3.18 1.72
CA GLY A 115 14.42 3.81 2.85
C GLY A 115 13.51 4.92 2.35
N LEU A 116 12.25 4.92 2.78
CA LEU A 116 11.21 5.86 2.40
C LEU A 116 10.41 6.28 3.62
N ARG A 117 10.80 7.39 4.24
CA ARG A 117 10.25 7.82 5.52
C ARG A 117 9.31 9.00 5.37
N PHE A 118 8.05 8.78 5.73
CA PHE A 118 7.04 9.85 5.75
C PHE A 118 7.14 10.63 7.07
N LEU A 119 7.09 11.96 6.98
CA LEU A 119 7.00 12.81 8.17
C LEU A 119 5.57 12.80 8.72
N TYR A 120 5.43 12.85 10.05
CA TYR A 120 4.13 12.86 10.71
C TYR A 120 3.64 14.30 10.98
N PRO A 121 2.37 14.63 10.69
CA PRO A 121 1.32 13.77 10.14
C PRO A 121 1.42 13.57 8.61
N VAL A 122 1.32 12.30 8.18
CA VAL A 122 1.61 11.87 6.80
C VAL A 122 0.72 12.54 5.76
N TYR A 123 -0.52 12.88 6.10
CA TYR A 123 -1.44 13.50 5.15
C TYR A 123 -1.09 14.96 4.85
N CYS A 124 -0.61 15.69 5.85
CA CYS A 124 -0.40 17.13 5.76
C CYS A 124 1.02 17.49 5.37
N ILE A 125 2.01 16.66 5.73
CA ILE A 125 3.41 16.96 5.45
C ILE A 125 3.80 16.40 4.08
N PRO A 126 4.13 17.26 3.10
CA PRO A 126 4.50 16.81 1.75
C PRO A 126 5.90 16.18 1.71
N GLU A 127 6.80 16.55 2.60
CA GLU A 127 8.18 16.06 2.59
C GLU A 127 8.27 14.57 2.96
N VAL A 128 8.99 13.82 2.13
CA VAL A 128 9.31 12.41 2.34
C VAL A 128 10.82 12.24 2.23
N GLU A 129 11.42 11.66 3.27
CA GLU A 129 12.86 11.44 3.35
C GLU A 129 13.22 10.14 2.62
N ILE A 130 14.15 10.20 1.66
CA ILE A 130 14.71 9.02 1.01
C ILE A 130 16.08 8.69 1.61
N THR A 131 16.33 7.39 1.84
CA THR A 131 17.61 6.85 2.33
C THR A 131 18.02 5.67 1.45
N PRO A 132 18.79 5.91 0.36
CA PRO A 132 19.40 4.84 -0.43
C PRO A 132 20.34 3.99 0.42
N ASN A 133 20.37 2.68 0.15
CA ASN A 133 21.40 1.78 0.67
C ASN A 133 22.50 1.55 -0.39
N LYS A 134 23.57 0.83 -0.01
CA LYS A 134 24.71 0.56 -0.91
C LYS A 134 24.35 -0.19 -2.20
N TYR A 135 23.16 -0.79 -2.28
CA TYR A 135 22.70 -1.54 -3.44
C TYR A 135 21.65 -0.79 -4.28
N THR A 136 20.95 0.20 -3.70
CA THR A 136 19.82 0.89 -4.33
C THR A 136 20.17 1.40 -5.72
N SER A 137 19.40 0.99 -6.72
CA SER A 137 19.56 1.48 -8.09
C SER A 137 18.97 2.88 -8.29
N SER A 138 19.47 3.60 -9.27
CA SER A 138 18.87 4.87 -9.71
C SER A 138 17.43 4.68 -10.22
N GLU A 139 17.14 3.55 -10.88
CA GLU A 139 15.79 3.20 -11.34
C GLU A 139 14.79 3.10 -10.17
N THR A 140 15.21 2.51 -9.05
CA THR A 140 14.40 2.41 -7.83
C THR A 140 14.06 3.80 -7.27
N ILE A 141 15.06 4.69 -7.20
CA ILE A 141 14.87 6.07 -6.71
C ILE A 141 13.87 6.80 -7.61
N GLU A 142 13.99 6.63 -8.92
CA GLU A 142 13.13 7.27 -9.91
C GLU A 142 11.68 6.78 -9.83
N LYS A 143 11.46 5.45 -9.74
CA LYS A 143 10.13 4.87 -9.53
C LYS A 143 9.44 5.42 -8.28
N VAL A 144 10.20 5.54 -7.18
CA VAL A 144 9.68 6.11 -5.92
C VAL A 144 9.34 7.59 -6.09
N ARG A 145 10.22 8.38 -6.71
CA ARG A 145 9.99 9.80 -6.98
C ARG A 145 8.69 10.02 -7.76
N MET A 146 8.47 9.24 -8.83
CA MET A 146 7.26 9.32 -9.65
C MET A 146 5.98 9.03 -8.84
N VAL A 147 5.99 8.00 -7.98
CA VAL A 147 4.85 7.68 -7.10
C VAL A 147 4.56 8.82 -6.12
N LEU A 148 5.61 9.39 -5.52
CA LEU A 148 5.47 10.47 -4.55
C LEU A 148 4.89 11.72 -5.21
N GLU A 149 5.36 12.10 -6.39
CA GLU A 149 4.89 13.28 -7.12
C GLU A 149 3.41 13.18 -7.50
N GLN A 150 2.94 11.99 -7.90
CA GLN A 150 1.52 11.72 -8.16
C GLN A 150 0.64 11.94 -6.92
N MET A 151 1.21 11.80 -5.72
CA MET A 151 0.54 12.07 -4.46
C MET A 151 0.77 13.49 -3.93
N GLY A 152 1.40 14.37 -4.72
CA GLY A 152 1.78 15.72 -4.26
C GLY A 152 2.78 15.71 -3.10
N LYS A 153 3.62 14.67 -3.02
CA LYS A 153 4.71 14.54 -2.06
C LYS A 153 6.02 14.97 -2.69
N THR A 154 6.90 15.54 -1.87
CA THR A 154 8.22 16.02 -2.28
C THR A 154 9.29 15.18 -1.61
N LEU A 155 10.15 14.58 -2.44
CA LEU A 155 11.27 13.78 -1.97
C LEU A 155 12.45 14.69 -1.57
N PHE A 156 13.10 14.36 -0.46
CA PHE A 156 14.40 14.94 -0.09
C PHE A 156 15.36 13.87 0.43
N PHE A 157 16.66 14.06 0.18
CA PHE A 157 17.68 13.15 0.67
C PHE A 157 18.04 13.50 2.12
N ARG A 158 18.19 12.48 2.96
CA ARG A 158 18.70 12.66 4.33
C ARG A 158 20.07 13.35 4.28
N SER A 159 20.18 14.48 4.96
CA SER A 159 21.44 15.19 5.14
C SER A 159 22.09 14.76 6.46
N GLY A 160 23.22 14.08 6.39
CA GLY A 160 23.94 13.57 7.57
C GLY A 160 23.36 12.27 8.17
N GLY A 161 23.86 11.90 9.34
CA GLY A 161 23.56 10.61 9.97
C GLY A 161 22.28 10.54 10.80
N GLN A 162 21.59 11.66 11.03
CA GLN A 162 20.40 11.72 11.88
C GLN A 162 19.13 11.96 11.04
N PRO A 163 18.01 11.29 11.35
CA PRO A 163 16.75 11.53 10.68
C PRO A 163 16.16 12.89 11.07
N LEU A 164 15.46 13.55 10.14
CA LEU A 164 14.71 14.76 10.46
C LEU A 164 13.50 14.42 11.34
N ILE A 165 13.54 14.81 12.61
CA ILE A 165 12.42 14.69 13.55
C ILE A 165 11.88 16.08 13.81
N LEU A 166 10.62 16.31 13.41
CA LEU A 166 9.94 17.57 13.64
C LEU A 166 9.43 17.65 15.08
N ASN A 167 9.67 18.79 15.73
CA ASN A 167 8.98 19.15 16.97
C ASN A 167 7.52 19.57 16.67
N GLU A 168 6.72 19.79 17.71
CA GLU A 168 5.29 20.06 17.54
C GLU A 168 5.03 21.38 16.78
N GLU A 169 5.73 22.45 17.14
CA GLU A 169 5.65 23.75 16.45
C GLU A 169 5.95 23.63 14.94
N GLN A 170 6.98 22.86 14.58
CA GLN A 170 7.35 22.62 13.19
C GLN A 170 6.33 21.78 12.43
N ARG A 171 5.60 20.89 13.11
CA ARG A 171 4.50 20.12 12.51
C ARG A 171 3.30 21.01 12.28
N GLU A 172 2.89 21.76 13.29
CA GLU A 172 1.76 22.70 13.20
C GLU A 172 1.98 23.72 12.07
N ALA A 173 3.18 24.32 12.00
CA ALA A 173 3.53 25.25 10.94
C ALA A 173 3.40 24.63 9.53
N ARG A 174 3.84 23.37 9.35
CA ARG A 174 3.71 22.65 8.07
C ARG A 174 2.28 22.30 7.74
N VAL A 175 1.49 21.86 8.72
CA VAL A 175 0.07 21.57 8.56
C VAL A 175 -0.66 22.82 8.11
N GLN A 176 -0.44 23.95 8.78
CA GLN A 176 -1.07 25.23 8.46
C GLN A 176 -0.70 25.71 7.06
N ALA A 177 0.60 25.67 6.70
CA ALA A 177 1.07 26.01 5.36
C ALA A 177 0.42 25.14 4.28
N ARG A 178 0.23 23.83 4.54
CA ARG A 178 -0.45 22.93 3.59
C ARG A 178 -1.92 23.28 3.43
N ILE A 179 -2.63 23.57 4.53
CA ILE A 179 -4.04 23.98 4.50
C ILE A 179 -4.20 25.27 3.69
N GLU A 180 -3.33 26.25 3.90
CA GLU A 180 -3.33 27.52 3.16
C GLU A 180 -3.03 27.32 1.66
N GLN A 181 -2.07 26.45 1.34
CA GLN A 181 -1.76 26.08 -0.04
C GLN A 181 -2.97 25.43 -0.72
N VAL A 182 -3.64 24.48 -0.07
CA VAL A 182 -4.83 23.81 -0.63
C VAL A 182 -5.94 24.83 -0.85
N LYS A 183 -6.24 25.68 0.13
CA LYS A 183 -7.27 26.73 0.03
C LYS A 183 -6.99 27.74 -1.09
N SER A 184 -5.74 28.16 -1.27
CA SER A 184 -5.35 29.09 -2.34
C SER A 184 -5.34 28.44 -3.72
N SER A 185 -5.04 27.13 -3.81
CA SER A 185 -5.04 26.38 -5.07
C SER A 185 -6.43 26.04 -5.61
N CYS A 186 -7.50 26.18 -4.81
CA CYS A 186 -8.90 26.01 -5.25
C CYS A 186 -9.37 27.04 -6.30
N GLY A 187 -8.53 28.01 -6.70
CA GLY A 187 -8.80 28.99 -7.76
C GLY A 187 -8.41 28.56 -9.19
N LEU A 188 -7.68 27.46 -9.37
CA LEU A 188 -7.40 26.88 -10.69
C LEU A 188 -7.46 25.36 -10.61
N GLY A 189 -8.50 24.76 -11.20
CA GLY A 189 -8.57 23.33 -11.41
C GLY A 189 -7.38 22.87 -12.25
N ASN A 190 -6.50 22.04 -11.69
CA ASN A 190 -5.47 21.27 -12.39
C ASN A 190 -4.71 20.34 -11.43
N PHE A 191 -5.37 19.43 -10.73
CA PHE A 191 -4.64 18.37 -9.99
C PHE A 191 -5.27 16.96 -9.99
N PHE A 192 -6.42 16.75 -10.65
CA PHE A 192 -7.06 15.43 -10.69
C PHE A 192 -7.66 15.09 -12.05
N GLU A 193 -6.87 15.24 -13.12
CA GLU A 193 -7.05 14.46 -14.34
C GLU A 193 -5.69 13.86 -14.70
N ASN A 194 -5.29 12.81 -14.00
CA ASN A 194 -4.31 11.87 -14.52
C ASN A 194 -4.66 10.50 -13.96
N THR A 195 -5.09 9.63 -14.85
CA THR A 195 -5.21 8.18 -14.61
C THR A 195 -3.95 7.68 -13.93
N VAL A 196 -4.11 6.85 -12.90
CA VAL A 196 -3.02 6.22 -12.13
C VAL A 196 -2.08 5.50 -13.11
N PRO A 197 -0.86 6.00 -13.37
CA PRO A 197 0.10 5.31 -14.22
C PRO A 197 0.63 4.09 -13.48
N THR A 198 0.75 2.96 -14.16
CA THR A 198 1.36 1.75 -13.61
C THR A 198 2.87 1.96 -13.42
N LEU A 199 3.48 1.35 -12.38
CA LEU A 199 4.95 1.41 -12.22
C LEU A 199 5.69 0.56 -13.26
N ALA A 200 4.96 -0.28 -13.99
CA ALA A 200 5.45 -0.95 -15.18
C ALA A 200 5.64 0.06 -16.32
N HIS A 201 6.89 0.30 -16.71
CA HIS A 201 7.23 0.95 -17.96
C HIS A 201 7.36 -0.12 -19.05
N ASN A 202 6.60 -0.03 -20.15
CA ASN A 202 6.87 -0.82 -21.35
C ASN A 202 8.13 -0.27 -22.02
N GLY A 203 9.30 -0.83 -21.70
CA GLY A 203 10.56 -0.38 -22.31
C GLY A 203 11.80 -1.12 -21.84
N ASN A 204 11.92 -2.39 -22.25
CA ASN A 204 13.13 -2.95 -22.87
C ASN A 204 12.80 -4.40 -23.28
N VAL A 205 12.39 -4.56 -24.54
CA VAL A 205 12.35 -5.87 -25.19
C VAL A 205 13.79 -6.25 -25.52
N THR A 206 14.26 -7.38 -24.99
CA THR A 206 15.25 -8.22 -25.68
C THR A 206 14.85 -9.69 -25.55
N PRO A 207 15.16 -10.53 -26.56
CA PRO A 207 14.34 -11.69 -26.90
C PRO A 207 14.93 -13.04 -26.44
N THR A 208 14.02 -14.02 -26.29
CA THR A 208 14.22 -15.49 -26.20
C THR A 208 14.97 -16.00 -24.95
N SER A 209 14.63 -17.12 -24.31
CA SER A 209 14.10 -18.39 -24.82
C SER A 209 13.38 -19.19 -23.73
N ASP A 210 12.28 -19.85 -24.11
CA ASP A 210 11.80 -21.18 -23.74
C ASP A 210 11.87 -21.72 -22.29
N ASN A 211 10.67 -22.13 -21.84
CA ASN A 211 10.34 -23.29 -21.00
C ASN A 211 11.06 -23.49 -19.66
N GLU A 212 10.31 -23.33 -18.56
CA GLU A 212 9.70 -24.47 -17.85
C GLU A 212 8.76 -23.93 -16.75
N LEU A 213 7.46 -24.17 -16.94
CA LEU A 213 6.42 -23.95 -15.94
C LEU A 213 6.58 -25.01 -14.85
N VAL A 214 7.07 -24.61 -13.68
CA VAL A 214 6.98 -25.44 -12.46
C VAL A 214 5.78 -24.95 -11.65
N SER A 215 4.71 -25.72 -11.77
CA SER A 215 3.43 -25.61 -11.07
C SER A 215 3.55 -25.94 -9.58
N PHE A 216 3.51 -24.94 -8.68
CA PHE A 216 3.21 -25.15 -7.25
C PHE A 216 2.70 -23.85 -6.60
N ALA A 217 1.42 -23.50 -6.77
CA ALA A 217 0.72 -22.50 -5.93
C ALA A 217 -0.83 -22.50 -6.09
N GLU A 218 -1.47 -23.64 -6.38
CA GLU A 218 -2.87 -23.63 -6.89
C GLU A 218 -3.97 -23.28 -5.87
N HIS A 219 -3.68 -23.08 -4.57
CA HIS A 219 -4.74 -22.93 -3.55
C HIS A 219 -4.68 -21.67 -2.64
N GLU A 220 -3.80 -20.70 -2.90
CA GLU A 220 -3.68 -19.53 -2.00
C GLU A 220 -4.73 -18.42 -2.23
N HIS A 221 -5.42 -18.45 -3.37
CA HIS A 221 -6.44 -17.45 -3.72
C HIS A 221 -7.86 -17.91 -3.50
N ASP A 222 -8.04 -19.11 -2.95
CA ASP A 222 -9.34 -19.76 -2.86
C ASP A 222 -10.11 -19.25 -1.66
N CYS A 223 -11.42 -19.11 -1.85
CA CYS A 223 -12.37 -18.74 -0.83
C CYS A 223 -12.21 -19.64 0.40
N ALA A 224 -12.06 -19.05 1.58
CA ALA A 224 -11.88 -19.82 2.82
C ALA A 224 -13.11 -20.66 3.23
N ILE A 225 -14.23 -20.52 2.52
CA ILE A 225 -15.48 -21.24 2.77
C ILE A 225 -15.64 -22.41 1.80
N CYS A 226 -15.64 -22.16 0.49
CA CYS A 226 -15.84 -23.24 -0.49
C CYS A 226 -14.53 -23.89 -0.96
N MET A 227 -13.37 -23.25 -0.75
CA MET A 227 -12.05 -23.71 -1.23
C MET A 227 -12.01 -24.02 -2.73
N ASP A 228 -12.90 -23.40 -3.51
CA ASP A 228 -13.12 -23.72 -4.93
C ASP A 228 -13.04 -22.46 -5.80
N ARG A 229 -13.75 -21.40 -5.41
CA ARG A 229 -13.74 -20.12 -6.14
C ARG A 229 -12.75 -19.14 -5.55
N HIS A 230 -12.22 -18.27 -6.40
CA HIS A 230 -11.36 -17.18 -5.95
C HIS A 230 -12.07 -16.18 -5.03
N ARG A 231 -11.30 -15.59 -4.12
CA ARG A 231 -11.74 -14.49 -3.26
C ARG A 231 -11.93 -13.23 -4.11
N ASP A 232 -13.18 -12.77 -4.22
CA ASP A 232 -13.58 -11.62 -5.02
C ASP A 232 -14.56 -10.70 -4.24
N CYS A 233 -14.69 -10.88 -2.92
CA CYS A 233 -15.71 -10.17 -2.15
C CYS A 233 -15.18 -9.66 -0.80
N LEU A 234 -15.42 -8.37 -0.53
CA LEU A 234 -15.13 -7.70 0.73
C LEU A 234 -16.32 -7.80 1.68
N LEU A 235 -16.05 -8.17 2.94
CA LEU A 235 -17.05 -8.20 4.00
C LEU A 235 -17.03 -6.89 4.80
N CYS A 236 -18.09 -6.09 4.73
CA CYS A 236 -18.20 -4.85 5.50
C CYS A 236 -18.73 -5.11 6.92
N PRO A 237 -18.27 -4.36 7.94
CA PRO A 237 -17.40 -3.17 7.84
C PRO A 237 -15.89 -3.48 7.88
N CYS A 238 -15.50 -4.75 8.04
CA CYS A 238 -14.08 -5.10 8.27
C CYS A 238 -13.19 -5.08 7.01
N HIS A 239 -13.79 -5.08 5.82
CA HIS A 239 -13.11 -5.10 4.52
C HIS A 239 -12.09 -6.23 4.34
N HIS A 240 -12.30 -7.37 4.99
CA HIS A 240 -11.53 -8.59 4.71
C HIS A 240 -12.04 -9.24 3.41
N MET A 241 -11.11 -9.55 2.51
CA MET A 241 -11.39 -10.29 1.28
C MET A 241 -11.01 -11.76 1.46
N VAL A 242 -11.89 -12.51 2.12
CA VAL A 242 -11.64 -13.91 2.52
C VAL A 242 -12.57 -14.91 1.81
N THR A 243 -13.63 -14.42 1.16
CA THR A 243 -14.64 -15.25 0.52
C THR A 243 -14.86 -14.89 -0.94
N CYS A 244 -15.33 -15.85 -1.74
CA CYS A 244 -15.97 -15.55 -3.01
C CYS A 244 -17.35 -14.90 -2.76
N SER A 245 -17.90 -14.25 -3.78
CA SER A 245 -19.14 -13.47 -3.74
C SER A 245 -20.37 -14.32 -3.41
N GLU A 246 -20.42 -15.58 -3.86
CA GLU A 246 -21.50 -16.51 -3.50
C GLU A 246 -21.43 -16.93 -2.03
N CYS A 247 -20.24 -17.22 -1.50
CA CYS A 247 -20.06 -17.55 -0.10
C CYS A 247 -20.31 -16.32 0.79
N ALA A 248 -19.90 -15.13 0.36
CA ALA A 248 -20.18 -13.87 1.06
C ALA A 248 -21.69 -13.61 1.18
N LYS A 249 -22.46 -13.82 0.09
CA LYS A 249 -23.93 -13.76 0.11
C LYS A 249 -24.53 -14.75 1.10
N SER A 250 -24.00 -15.97 1.14
CA SER A 250 -24.46 -17.00 2.06
C SER A 250 -24.22 -16.61 3.53
N LEU A 251 -23.05 -16.05 3.83
CA LEU A 251 -22.73 -15.54 5.17
C LEU A 251 -23.65 -14.37 5.57
N LEU A 252 -23.84 -13.40 4.67
CA LEU A 252 -24.71 -12.25 4.91
C LEU A 252 -26.17 -12.70 5.16
N ASN A 253 -26.71 -13.61 4.34
CA ASN A 253 -28.09 -14.10 4.48
C ASN A 253 -28.32 -14.87 5.79
N ARG A 254 -27.27 -15.48 6.36
CA ARG A 254 -27.32 -16.24 7.61
C ARG A 254 -27.03 -15.36 8.83
N ASN A 255 -26.73 -14.08 8.65
CA ASN A 255 -26.18 -13.20 9.69
C ASN A 255 -24.93 -13.79 10.36
N ASP A 256 -24.09 -14.50 9.59
CA ASP A 256 -22.83 -15.04 10.08
C ASP A 256 -21.77 -13.92 10.17
N ALA A 257 -20.82 -14.11 11.08
CA ALA A 257 -19.71 -13.18 11.25
C ALA A 257 -18.56 -13.44 10.25
N CYS A 258 -17.74 -12.43 10.01
CA CYS A 258 -16.56 -12.54 9.16
C CYS A 258 -15.60 -13.67 9.63
N PRO A 259 -15.17 -14.59 8.75
CA PRO A 259 -14.30 -15.71 9.11
C PRO A 259 -12.93 -15.29 9.70
N ILE A 260 -12.48 -14.06 9.42
CA ILE A 260 -11.20 -13.54 9.91
C ILE A 260 -11.35 -12.88 11.27
N CYS A 261 -12.23 -11.88 11.37
CA CYS A 261 -12.29 -11.01 12.54
C CYS A 261 -13.48 -11.24 13.46
N ARG A 262 -14.44 -12.09 13.08
CA ARG A 262 -15.70 -12.35 13.79
C ARG A 262 -16.59 -11.12 14.01
N ASN A 263 -16.38 -10.04 13.26
CA ASN A 263 -17.34 -8.94 13.22
C ASN A 263 -18.57 -9.33 12.38
N ASP A 264 -19.73 -8.82 12.77
CA ASP A 264 -20.97 -8.98 12.01
C ASP A 264 -20.82 -8.38 10.61
N ILE A 265 -21.32 -9.11 9.60
CA ILE A 265 -21.28 -8.68 8.21
C ILE A 265 -22.56 -7.88 7.94
N THR A 266 -22.42 -6.59 7.66
CA THR A 266 -23.57 -5.70 7.39
C THR A 266 -23.84 -5.52 5.91
N GLU A 267 -22.80 -5.64 5.10
CA GLU A 267 -22.82 -5.44 3.64
C GLU A 267 -21.70 -6.26 3.02
N ILE A 268 -21.84 -6.61 1.74
CA ILE A 268 -20.81 -7.26 0.94
C ILE A 268 -20.55 -6.44 -0.32
N ILE A 269 -19.28 -6.26 -0.67
CA ILE A 269 -18.87 -5.54 -1.88
C ILE A 269 -18.14 -6.51 -2.80
N GLY A 270 -18.69 -6.73 -4.00
CA GLY A 270 -18.02 -7.52 -5.04
C GLY A 270 -16.89 -6.73 -5.70
N CYS A 271 -15.68 -7.28 -5.67
CA CYS A 271 -14.54 -6.77 -6.43
C CYS A 271 -14.59 -7.36 -7.84
N ILE A 272 -14.94 -6.55 -8.83
CA ILE A 272 -14.85 -6.95 -10.24
C ILE A 272 -13.36 -7.20 -10.54
N THR A 273 -12.96 -8.46 -10.67
CA THR A 273 -11.67 -8.85 -11.21
C THR A 273 -11.61 -8.49 -12.69
N ARG A 274 -10.41 -8.15 -13.18
CA ARG A 274 -10.14 -7.48 -14.46
C ARG A 274 -10.34 -8.38 -15.70
N ASP A 275 -11.22 -9.37 -15.67
CA ASP A 275 -11.36 -10.39 -16.72
C ASP A 275 -12.51 -10.15 -17.71
N ILE A 276 -13.05 -8.93 -17.80
CA ILE A 276 -14.03 -8.56 -18.83
C ILE A 276 -13.44 -7.48 -19.75
N LEU A 277 -12.45 -7.87 -20.55
CA LEU A 277 -12.12 -7.21 -21.83
C LEU A 277 -11.84 -8.20 -22.98
N HIS A 278 -12.11 -9.50 -22.79
CA HIS A 278 -12.17 -10.47 -23.87
C HIS A 278 -13.50 -11.22 -23.81
N LEU A 279 -14.56 -10.61 -24.34
CA LEU A 279 -15.74 -11.26 -24.93
C LEU A 279 -16.73 -10.18 -25.39
N SER A 280 -16.36 -9.46 -26.45
CA SER A 280 -17.32 -8.82 -27.37
C SER A 280 -16.59 -8.36 -28.63
N GLN A 281 -16.08 -9.32 -29.41
CA GLN A 281 -16.09 -9.32 -30.88
C GLN A 281 -16.15 -10.78 -31.35
#